data_AF-A0A6B2UYH5-F1
#
_entry.id   AF-A0A6B2UYH5-F1
#
_cell.length_a   1.000
_cell.length_b   1.000
_cell.length_c   1.000
_cell.angle_alpha   90.00
_cell.angle_beta   90.00
_cell.angle_gamma   90.00
#
_symmetry.space_group_name_H-M   'P 1'
#
loop_
_entity.id
_entity.type
_entity.pdbx_description
1 polymer ?
#
loop_
_entity_poly.entity_id
_entity_poly.type
_entity_poly.pdbx_seq_one_letter_code
_entity_poly.pdbx_strand_id
1 'polypeptide(L)'
;MTVLPPEELDRLHQLIAWESPPPTALALQGRACTWCDTATDESDIAMSPLDPCRVCPACYAGQLAWLTTWYDWHAHVHECVRCQQGRTCYVSSGRRALHELTVEAAHRAAPACFSCHRPLGDAELGLPVLWMGDSRDYPGYVDARCLTKEVAV
;
A
#
# COMPACT_ATOMS: atom_id res chain seq x y z
N MET A 1 1.55 -17.85 8.16
CA MET A 1 0.51 -16.82 7.97
C MET A 1 -0.08 -16.51 9.32
N THR A 2 0.16 -15.31 9.83
CA THR A 2 -0.49 -14.81 11.05
C THR A 2 -1.91 -14.39 10.67
N VAL A 3 -2.92 -14.85 11.41
CA VAL A 3 -4.30 -14.40 11.21
C VAL A 3 -4.40 -12.96 11.72
N LEU A 4 -4.86 -12.03 10.88
CA LEU A 4 -5.08 -10.64 11.29
C LEU A 4 -6.25 -10.59 12.28
N PRO A 5 -6.15 -9.81 13.38
CA PRO A 5 -7.29 -9.59 14.25
C PRO A 5 -8.41 -8.87 13.46
N PRO A 6 -9.70 -9.09 13.80
CA PRO A 6 -10.82 -8.52 13.06
C PRO A 6 -10.73 -6.99 12.89
N GLU A 7 -10.34 -6.28 13.95
CA GLU A 7 -10.20 -4.81 13.94
C GLU A 7 -9.16 -4.33 12.92
N GLU A 8 -8.06 -5.07 12.78
CA GLU A 8 -7.01 -4.74 11.81
C GLU A 8 -7.47 -5.06 10.39
N LEU A 9 -8.21 -6.15 10.20
CA LEU A 9 -8.81 -6.46 8.89
C LEU A 9 -9.81 -5.37 8.47
N ASP A 10 -10.65 -4.90 9.38
CA ASP A 10 -11.60 -3.82 9.14
C ASP A 10 -10.88 -2.50 8.80
N ARG A 11 -9.82 -2.16 9.54
CA ARG A 11 -8.98 -1.00 9.25
C ARG A 11 -8.38 -1.07 7.85
N LEU A 12 -7.80 -2.21 7.49
CA LEU A 12 -7.20 -2.43 6.18
C LEU A 12 -8.26 -2.38 5.08
N HIS A 13 -9.43 -2.99 5.29
CA HIS A 13 -10.54 -2.93 4.35
C HIS A 13 -10.96 -1.49 4.05
N GLN A 14 -11.06 -0.63 5.07
CA GLN A 14 -11.37 0.80 4.88
C GLN A 14 -10.30 1.53 4.06
N LEU A 15 -9.02 1.27 4.30
CA LEU A 15 -7.93 1.84 3.50
C LEU A 15 -8.01 1.41 2.04
N ILE A 16 -8.27 0.12 1.80
CA ILE A 16 -8.44 -0.45 0.46
C ILE A 16 -9.61 0.22 -0.28
N ALA A 17 -10.73 0.46 0.41
CA ALA A 17 -11.88 1.17 -0.15
C ALA A 17 -11.56 2.62 -0.54
N TRP A 18 -10.74 3.32 0.24
CA TRP A 18 -10.41 4.71 -0.03
C TRP A 18 -9.38 4.92 -1.14
N GLU A 19 -8.46 3.98 -1.31
CA GLU A 19 -7.42 4.04 -2.35
C GLU A 19 -7.86 3.42 -3.67
N SER A 20 -9.15 3.11 -3.82
CA SER A 20 -9.69 2.55 -5.05
C SER A 20 -9.58 3.55 -6.21
N PRO A 21 -9.17 3.11 -7.40
CA PRO A 21 -9.14 3.97 -8.58
C PRO A 21 -10.55 4.44 -8.93
N PRO A 22 -10.69 5.51 -9.74
CA PRO A 22 -11.99 5.91 -10.26
C PRO A 22 -12.68 4.71 -10.92
N PRO A 23 -13.85 4.27 -10.42
CA PRO A 23 -14.49 3.05 -10.89
C PRO A 23 -15.01 3.23 -12.32
N THR A 24 -14.96 2.15 -13.11
CA THR A 24 -15.60 2.11 -14.42
C THR A 24 -17.12 2.10 -14.31
N ALA A 25 -17.82 2.38 -15.41
CA ALA A 25 -19.30 2.37 -15.42
C ALA A 25 -19.88 1.00 -15.05
N LEU A 26 -19.17 -0.10 -15.35
CA LEU A 26 -19.57 -1.45 -14.96
C LEU A 26 -19.28 -1.73 -13.47
N ALA A 27 -18.16 -1.23 -12.94
CA ALA A 27 -17.86 -1.32 -11.51
C ALA A 27 -18.87 -0.54 -10.66
N LEU A 28 -19.29 0.65 -11.11
CA LEU A 28 -20.38 1.44 -10.51
C LEU A 28 -21.76 0.76 -10.54
N GLN A 29 -21.90 -0.36 -11.26
CA GLN A 29 -23.11 -1.18 -11.29
C GLN A 29 -22.92 -2.50 -10.52
N GLY A 30 -21.76 -2.72 -9.91
CA GLY A 30 -21.41 -3.98 -9.24
C GLY A 30 -21.29 -5.16 -10.20
N ARG A 31 -20.99 -4.89 -11.49
CA ARG A 31 -20.90 -5.92 -12.54
C ARG A 31 -19.47 -6.25 -12.94
N ALA A 32 -18.51 -5.45 -12.51
CA ALA A 32 -17.10 -5.63 -12.80
C ALA A 32 -16.25 -5.23 -11.58
N CYS A 33 -15.10 -5.88 -11.42
CA CYS A 33 -14.13 -5.56 -10.39
C CYS A 33 -13.56 -4.16 -10.63
N THR A 34 -13.53 -3.34 -9.58
CA THR A 34 -13.02 -1.96 -9.63
C THR A 34 -11.57 -1.85 -10.14
N TRP A 35 -10.75 -2.91 -10.00
CA TRP A 35 -9.33 -2.88 -10.38
C TRP A 35 -8.98 -3.56 -11.70
N CYS A 36 -9.67 -4.63 -12.06
CA CYS A 36 -9.28 -5.46 -13.21
C CYS A 36 -10.40 -5.71 -14.23
N ASP A 37 -11.56 -5.05 -14.05
CA ASP A 37 -12.75 -5.17 -14.90
C ASP A 37 -13.32 -6.58 -15.09
N THR A 38 -12.79 -7.58 -14.37
CA THR A 38 -13.33 -8.95 -14.37
C THR A 38 -14.76 -8.93 -13.86
N ALA A 39 -15.65 -9.70 -14.47
CA ALA A 39 -17.05 -9.79 -14.05
C ALA A 39 -17.15 -10.14 -12.55
N THR A 40 -18.08 -9.49 -11.86
CA THR A 40 -18.33 -9.73 -10.43
C THR A 40 -19.79 -10.09 -10.17
N ASP A 41 -20.04 -10.73 -9.04
CA ASP A 41 -21.37 -11.05 -8.52
C ASP A 41 -21.51 -10.75 -7.01
N GLU A 42 -22.65 -11.13 -6.43
CA GLU A 42 -22.97 -10.87 -5.02
C GLU A 42 -22.00 -11.54 -4.02
N SER A 43 -21.24 -12.55 -4.45
CA SER A 43 -20.24 -13.25 -3.61
C SER A 43 -18.88 -12.54 -3.55
N ASP A 44 -18.65 -11.57 -4.43
CA ASP A 44 -17.46 -10.73 -4.41
C ASP A 44 -17.51 -9.68 -3.30
N ILE A 45 -16.34 -9.12 -2.99
CA ILE A 45 -16.13 -8.26 -1.82
C ILE A 45 -16.69 -6.88 -2.09
N ALA A 46 -17.70 -6.49 -1.30
CA ALA A 46 -18.25 -5.13 -1.30
C ALA A 46 -17.25 -4.16 -0.65
N MET A 47 -17.05 -3.01 -1.29
CA MET A 47 -16.09 -1.99 -0.82
C MET A 47 -16.71 -1.00 0.16
N SER A 48 -18.02 -0.86 0.10
CA SER A 48 -18.81 -0.02 0.99
C SER A 48 -20.22 -0.58 1.08
N PRO A 49 -20.91 -0.45 2.22
CA PRO A 49 -22.34 -0.73 2.28
C PRO A 49 -23.19 0.28 1.48
N LEU A 50 -22.60 1.40 1.05
CA LEU A 50 -23.30 2.50 0.39
C LEU A 50 -23.07 2.55 -1.13
N ASP A 51 -22.09 1.83 -1.66
CA ASP A 51 -21.83 1.76 -3.09
C ASP A 51 -21.94 0.31 -3.60
N PRO A 52 -22.35 0.12 -4.86
CA PRO A 52 -22.40 -1.21 -5.46
C PRO A 52 -21.02 -1.69 -5.93
N CYS A 53 -19.93 -0.97 -5.63
CA CYS A 53 -18.61 -1.33 -6.12
C CYS A 53 -18.14 -2.62 -5.44
N ARG A 54 -17.76 -3.58 -6.29
CA ARG A 54 -17.25 -4.88 -5.86
C ARG A 54 -15.85 -5.11 -6.35
N VAL A 55 -15.16 -5.98 -5.65
CA VAL A 55 -13.79 -6.36 -5.94
C VAL A 55 -13.67 -7.88 -5.89
N CYS A 56 -13.04 -8.43 -6.92
CA CYS A 56 -12.80 -9.87 -6.96
C CYS A 56 -11.78 -10.29 -5.89
N PRO A 57 -11.85 -11.53 -5.36
CA PRO A 57 -10.97 -12.01 -4.30
C PRO A 57 -9.48 -11.86 -4.60
N ALA A 58 -9.07 -12.00 -5.86
CA ALA A 58 -7.66 -11.86 -6.27
C ALA A 58 -7.15 -10.43 -6.07
N CYS A 59 -7.87 -9.42 -6.57
CA CYS A 59 -7.49 -8.03 -6.40
C CYS A 59 -7.53 -7.62 -4.91
N TYR A 60 -8.54 -8.06 -4.17
CA TYR A 60 -8.61 -7.77 -2.73
C TYR A 60 -7.43 -8.38 -1.97
N ALA A 61 -7.09 -9.64 -2.25
CA ALA A 61 -5.93 -10.29 -1.65
C ALA A 61 -4.62 -9.57 -2.01
N GLY A 62 -4.47 -9.09 -3.25
CA GLY A 62 -3.34 -8.27 -3.68
C GLY A 62 -3.22 -6.97 -2.87
N GLN A 63 -4.32 -6.22 -2.74
CA GLN A 63 -4.35 -4.99 -1.92
C GLN A 63 -4.04 -5.26 -0.45
N LEU A 64 -4.63 -6.31 0.12
CA LEU A 64 -4.41 -6.69 1.51
C LEU A 64 -2.96 -7.10 1.76
N ALA A 65 -2.35 -7.88 0.86
CA ALA A 65 -0.94 -8.25 0.93
C ALA A 65 -0.03 -7.03 0.84
N TRP A 66 -0.35 -6.09 -0.06
CA TRP A 66 0.41 -4.85 -0.21
C TRP A 66 0.38 -4.00 1.06
N LEU A 67 -0.80 -3.72 1.62
CA LEU A 67 -0.88 -2.95 2.86
C LEU A 67 -0.23 -3.66 4.04
N THR A 68 -0.44 -4.97 4.18
CA THR A 68 0.13 -5.74 5.30
C THR A 68 1.64 -5.72 5.28
N THR A 69 2.24 -5.98 4.11
CA THR A 69 3.71 -5.94 3.95
C THR A 69 4.27 -4.53 4.09
N TRP A 70 3.53 -3.51 3.63
CA TRP A 70 3.91 -2.12 3.80
C TRP A 70 3.95 -1.71 5.28
N TYR A 71 2.89 -2.01 6.04
CA TYR A 71 2.81 -1.67 7.46
C TYR A 71 3.82 -2.47 8.30
N ASP A 72 4.07 -3.74 7.98
CA ASP A 72 5.13 -4.52 8.62
C ASP A 72 6.52 -3.89 8.36
N TRP A 73 6.78 -3.46 7.14
CA TRP A 73 8.01 -2.76 6.81
C TRP A 73 8.13 -1.42 7.53
N HIS A 74 7.06 -0.62 7.54
CA HIS A 74 6.99 0.67 8.22
C HIS A 74 7.22 0.55 9.72
N ALA A 75 6.53 -0.39 10.39
CA ALA A 75 6.72 -0.65 11.82
C ALA A 75 8.19 -0.98 12.15
N HIS A 76 8.84 -1.82 11.32
CA HIS A 76 10.25 -2.12 11.49
C HIS A 76 11.15 -0.90 11.38
N VAL A 77 10.95 -0.08 10.34
CA VAL A 77 11.75 1.12 10.12
C VAL A 77 11.59 2.09 11.29
N HIS A 78 10.37 2.22 11.81
CA HIS A 78 10.05 3.06 12.95
C HIS A 78 10.70 2.58 14.26
N GLU A 79 10.80 1.27 14.50
CA GLU A 79 11.32 0.70 15.76
C GLU A 79 12.80 0.34 15.73
N CYS A 80 13.39 0.13 14.54
CA CYS A 80 14.75 -0.36 14.40
C CYS A 80 15.78 0.76 14.53
N VAL A 81 16.62 0.69 15.56
CA VAL A 81 17.74 1.63 15.81
C VAL A 81 18.66 1.78 14.60
N ARG A 82 18.94 0.71 13.84
CA ARG A 82 19.79 0.82 12.63
C ARG A 82 19.11 1.64 11.54
N CYS A 83 17.82 1.43 11.31
CA CYS A 83 17.04 2.19 10.34
C CYS A 83 16.96 3.66 10.74
N GLN A 84 16.66 3.94 12.01
CA GLN A 84 16.62 5.30 12.56
C GLN A 84 17.96 6.05 12.45
N GLN A 85 19.09 5.33 12.55
CA GLN A 85 20.43 5.89 12.36
C GLN A 85 20.85 6.00 10.89
N GLY A 86 19.97 5.68 9.94
CA GLY A 86 20.29 5.68 8.50
C GLY A 86 21.34 4.64 8.09
N ARG A 87 21.52 3.58 8.89
CA ARG A 87 22.49 2.51 8.64
C ARG A 87 21.83 1.36 7.87
N THR A 88 22.63 0.59 7.14
CA THR A 88 22.16 -0.61 6.46
C THR A 88 21.51 -1.59 7.44
N CYS A 89 20.25 -1.95 7.16
CA CYS A 89 19.47 -2.93 7.89
C CYS A 89 18.95 -4.00 6.93
N TYR A 90 19.55 -5.20 6.99
CA TYR A 90 19.14 -6.32 6.13
C TYR A 90 17.71 -6.81 6.39
N VAL A 91 17.19 -6.61 7.61
CA VAL A 91 15.78 -6.93 7.92
C VAL A 91 14.85 -5.98 7.18
N SER A 92 15.13 -4.67 7.20
CA SER A 92 14.38 -3.68 6.42
C SER A 92 14.47 -3.96 4.92
N SER A 93 15.66 -4.27 4.40
CA SER A 93 15.83 -4.66 2.99
C SER A 93 15.01 -5.90 2.62
N GLY A 94 14.98 -6.92 3.48
CA GLY A 94 14.16 -8.11 3.26
C GLY A 94 12.66 -7.81 3.27
N ARG A 95 12.19 -6.99 4.22
CA ARG A 95 10.78 -6.55 4.28
C ARG A 95 10.37 -5.73 3.07
N ARG A 96 11.25 -4.83 2.60
CA ARG A 96 11.06 -4.11 1.34
C ARG A 96 10.92 -5.07 0.16
N ALA A 97 11.84 -6.02 0.01
CA ALA A 97 11.79 -6.97 -1.09
C ALA A 97 10.48 -7.79 -1.07
N LEU A 98 10.02 -8.23 0.10
CA LEU A 98 8.74 -8.91 0.24
C LEU A 98 7.56 -8.01 -0.14
N HIS A 99 7.61 -6.73 0.23
CA HIS A 99 6.60 -5.75 -0.13
C HIS A 99 6.56 -5.49 -1.65
N GLU A 100 7.71 -5.35 -2.30
CA GLU A 100 7.79 -5.10 -3.74
C GLU A 100 7.16 -6.24 -4.57
N LEU A 101 7.21 -7.49 -4.10
CA LEU A 101 6.53 -8.63 -4.72
C LEU A 101 5.00 -8.50 -4.77
N THR A 102 4.41 -7.61 -3.98
CA THR A 102 2.95 -7.40 -3.91
C THR A 102 2.44 -6.28 -4.80
N VAL A 103 3.35 -5.42 -5.33
CA VAL A 103 2.98 -4.18 -6.03
C VAL A 103 2.13 -4.45 -7.27
N GLU A 104 2.56 -5.39 -8.11
CA GLU A 104 1.83 -5.74 -9.34
C GLU A 104 0.47 -6.37 -9.03
N ALA A 105 0.41 -7.30 -8.07
CA ALA A 105 -0.84 -7.94 -7.65
C ALA A 105 -1.84 -6.94 -7.04
N ALA A 106 -1.35 -5.84 -6.47
CA ALA A 106 -2.16 -4.74 -5.98
C ALA A 106 -2.48 -3.69 -7.05
N HIS A 107 -2.19 -3.93 -8.34
CA HIS A 107 -2.42 -2.97 -9.42
C HIS A 107 -1.80 -1.58 -9.15
N ARG A 108 -0.67 -1.53 -8.45
CA ARG A 108 0.02 -0.28 -8.11
C ARG A 108 1.16 0.00 -9.08
N ALA A 109 1.42 1.28 -9.28
CA ALA A 109 2.62 1.71 -9.99
C ALA A 109 3.87 1.31 -9.19
N ALA A 110 5.00 1.18 -9.90
CA ALA A 110 6.29 0.94 -9.27
C ALA A 110 6.59 2.01 -8.21
N PRO A 111 7.22 1.65 -7.07
CA PRO A 111 7.54 2.60 -6.01
C PRO A 111 8.34 3.80 -6.52
N ALA A 112 7.88 5.00 -6.19
CA ALA A 112 8.56 6.25 -6.50
C ALA A 112 8.67 7.11 -5.24
N CYS A 113 9.75 7.87 -5.14
CA CYS A 113 9.95 8.82 -4.05
C CYS A 113 8.88 9.90 -4.09
N PHE A 114 8.11 10.08 -3.02
CA PHE A 114 7.03 11.08 -2.97
C PHE A 114 7.55 12.51 -3.15
N SER A 115 8.78 12.79 -2.68
CA SER A 115 9.37 14.13 -2.66
C SER A 115 9.97 14.54 -4.01
N CYS A 116 10.65 13.62 -4.72
CA CYS A 116 11.29 13.92 -6.02
C CYS A 116 10.69 13.19 -7.22
N HIS A 117 9.67 12.37 -7.02
CA HIS A 117 8.94 11.56 -8.01
C HIS A 117 9.81 10.61 -8.85
N ARG A 118 11.08 10.40 -8.48
CA ARG A 118 11.94 9.44 -9.17
C ARG A 118 11.59 8.01 -8.73
N PRO A 119 11.60 7.03 -9.65
CA PRO A 119 11.48 5.62 -9.30
C PRO A 119 12.53 5.23 -8.27
N LEU A 120 12.15 4.43 -7.29
CA LEU A 120 13.09 3.87 -6.32
C LEU A 120 13.70 2.60 -6.89
N GLY A 121 15.00 2.63 -7.18
CA GLY A 121 15.72 1.46 -7.69
C GLY A 121 16.07 0.46 -6.59
N ASP A 122 16.51 -0.73 -7.01
CA ASP A 122 16.96 -1.82 -6.12
C ASP A 122 18.17 -1.42 -5.25
N ALA A 123 19.01 -0.52 -5.76
CA ALA A 123 20.23 -0.06 -5.10
C ALA A 123 20.01 1.13 -4.14
N GLU A 124 18.87 1.81 -4.24
CA GLU A 124 18.57 3.01 -3.46
C GLU A 124 17.93 2.63 -2.13
N LEU A 125 18.22 3.35 -1.04
CA LEU A 125 17.55 3.16 0.25
C LEU A 125 16.18 3.86 0.22
N GLY A 126 15.21 3.22 -0.43
CA GLY A 126 13.79 3.58 -0.26
C GLY A 126 13.34 3.25 1.15
N LEU A 127 12.58 4.15 1.78
CA LEU A 127 11.95 3.96 3.09
C LEU A 127 10.43 4.10 2.96
N PRO A 128 9.65 3.32 3.73
CA PRO A 128 8.21 3.49 3.81
C PRO A 128 7.93 4.73 4.67
N VAL A 129 7.02 5.58 4.22
CA VAL A 129 6.60 6.77 4.96
C VAL A 129 5.09 6.92 4.94
N LEU A 130 4.52 7.32 6.07
CA LEU A 130 3.20 7.93 6.07
C LEU A 130 3.39 9.41 5.76
N TRP A 131 2.80 9.88 4.67
CA TRP A 131 2.77 11.32 4.38
C TRP A 131 1.36 11.85 4.59
N MET A 132 1.28 12.98 5.28
CA MET A 132 0.02 13.66 5.58
C MET A 132 -0.52 14.28 4.28
N GLY A 133 -1.61 13.74 3.76
CA GLY A 133 -2.43 14.43 2.78
C GLY A 133 -3.43 15.38 3.46
N ASP A 134 -4.24 16.07 2.66
CA ASP A 134 -5.21 17.07 3.14
C ASP A 134 -6.29 16.50 4.08
N SER A 135 -6.46 15.18 4.13
CA SER A 135 -7.52 14.52 4.91
C SER A 135 -7.08 13.30 5.71
N ARG A 136 -5.89 12.73 5.46
CA ARG A 136 -5.40 11.49 6.09
C ARG A 136 -3.94 11.18 5.73
N ASP A 137 -3.35 10.25 6.47
CA ASP A 137 -2.04 9.68 6.15
C ASP A 137 -2.14 8.65 5.04
N TYR A 138 -1.27 8.77 4.04
CA TYR A 138 -1.18 7.84 2.92
C TYR A 138 0.13 7.04 3.00
N PRO A 139 0.08 5.71 2.80
CA PRO A 139 1.28 4.91 2.61
C PRO A 139 2.03 5.39 1.35
N GLY A 140 3.30 5.72 1.52
CA GLY A 140 4.17 6.20 0.46
C GLY A 140 5.60 5.71 0.63
N TYR A 141 6.47 6.22 -0.23
CA TYR A 141 7.89 5.89 -0.22
C TYR A 141 8.73 7.14 -0.35
N VAL A 142 9.88 7.17 0.32
CA VAL A 142 10.85 8.25 0.18
C VAL A 142 12.24 7.69 -0.08
N ASP A 143 12.99 8.33 -0.96
CA ASP A 143 14.44 8.12 -1.03
C ASP A 143 15.06 8.69 0.25
N ALA A 144 15.88 7.92 0.96
CA ALA A 144 16.57 8.37 2.16
C ALA A 144 17.35 9.69 1.97
N ARG A 145 17.81 9.99 0.75
CA ARG A 145 18.49 11.26 0.40
C ARG A 145 17.53 12.45 0.31
N CYS A 146 16.25 12.21 0.09
CA CYS A 146 15.22 13.26 0.10
C CYS A 146 14.76 13.53 1.53
N LEU A 147 14.63 12.49 2.36
CA LEU A 147 14.26 12.63 3.77
C LEU A 147 15.24 13.51 4.55
N THR A 148 16.55 13.40 4.30
CA THR A 148 17.56 14.22 4.99
C THR A 148 17.57 15.69 4.55
N LYS A 149 16.97 16.04 3.41
CA LYS A 149 16.88 17.43 2.94
C LYS A 149 15.73 18.19 3.60
N GLU A 150 14.67 17.50 4.01
CA GLU A 150 13.49 18.13 4.63
C GLU A 150 13.72 18.46 6.12
N VAL A 151 14.63 17.78 6.81
CA VAL A 151 14.96 18.05 8.23
C VAL A 151 15.92 19.24 8.40
N ALA A 152 16.49 19.76 7.31
CA ALA A 152 17.49 20.82 7.33
C ALA A 152 16.92 22.24 7.12
N VAL A 153 15.60 22.42 7.24
CA VAL A 153 14.89 23.71 7.12
C VAL A 153 14.26 24.10 8.45
#